data_AF-A0A350PKT4-F1
#
_entry.id   AF-A0A350PKT4-F1
#
_cell.length_a   1.000
_cell.length_b   1.000
_cell.length_c   1.000
_cell.angle_alpha   90.00
_cell.angle_beta   90.00
_cell.angle_gamma   90.00
#
_symmetry.space_group_name_H-M   'P 1'
#
loop_
_entity.id
_entity.type
_entity.pdbx_description
1 polymer ?
#
loop_
_entity_poly.entity_id
_entity_poly.type
_entity_poly.pdbx_seq_one_letter_code
_entity_poly.pdbx_strand_id
1 'polypeptide(L)'
;MDESFEGYADTVFLGCFRTSDLKKVNGFSESNRTNEDAELNLRLRKELNGKIYVSPSINSWYYPRKSFVKLFTQYFRYGRGRYITNKKHDGDIPYRSKAPFVFLSFMVLYGILDLVLEQDMGFIYVSTAILVLVFFESIRFSYEKKEYLKDEVWASEKNKSPFILSVSLLCFLSLLTMNLAHFLGYGWQAIKSKFTKRNSW
;
A
#
# COMPACT_ATOMS: atom_id res chain seq x y z
N MET A 1 3.11 -0.30 14.16
CA MET A 1 3.00 -1.75 13.94
C MET A 1 3.55 -2.36 15.21
N ASP A 2 2.79 -3.24 15.87
CA ASP A 2 3.30 -3.92 17.05
C ASP A 2 4.32 -4.96 16.58
N GLU A 3 5.60 -4.72 16.88
CA GLU A 3 6.71 -5.63 16.51
C GLU A 3 6.63 -6.95 17.26
N SER A 4 5.85 -6.99 18.35
CA SER A 4 5.57 -8.21 19.11
C SER A 4 4.28 -8.91 18.67
N PHE A 5 3.62 -8.45 17.59
CA PHE A 5 2.39 -9.07 17.12
C PHE A 5 2.64 -10.54 16.74
N GLU A 6 1.96 -11.43 17.46
CA GLU A 6 1.95 -12.85 17.21
C GLU A 6 0.49 -13.32 17.12
N GLY A 7 0.13 -13.97 16.01
CA GLY A 7 -1.22 -14.49 15.84
C GLY A 7 -1.69 -14.61 14.41
N TYR A 8 -2.97 -14.96 14.27
CA TYR A 8 -3.60 -15.13 12.96
C TYR A 8 -3.87 -13.79 12.27
N ALA A 9 -3.61 -13.74 10.97
CA ALA A 9 -3.83 -12.56 10.14
C ALA A 9 -4.47 -12.94 8.79
N ASP A 10 -4.95 -11.93 8.07
CA ASP A 10 -5.53 -12.17 6.76
C ASP A 10 -4.50 -12.52 5.68
N THR A 11 -3.31 -11.92 5.81
CA THR A 11 -2.19 -12.02 4.88
C THR A 11 -0.93 -11.55 5.60
N VAL A 12 0.22 -12.05 5.14
CA VAL A 12 1.55 -11.58 5.53
C VAL A 12 2.42 -11.49 4.27
N PHE A 13 3.43 -10.62 4.30
CA PHE A 13 4.45 -10.55 3.26
C PHE A 13 5.45 -11.69 3.47
N LEU A 14 5.80 -12.41 2.39
CA LEU A 14 6.63 -13.62 2.44
C LEU A 14 6.05 -14.71 3.36
N GLY A 15 6.83 -15.78 3.59
CA GLY A 15 6.49 -16.78 4.58
C GLY A 15 7.14 -18.13 4.31
N CYS A 16 6.90 -19.05 5.23
CA CYS A 16 7.21 -20.46 5.09
C CYS A 16 5.91 -21.23 4.89
N PHE A 17 5.85 -22.04 3.83
CA PHE A 17 4.64 -22.77 3.46
C PHE A 17 4.92 -24.26 3.43
N ARG A 18 3.91 -25.07 3.76
CA ARG A 18 3.99 -26.52 3.54
C ARG A 18 3.98 -26.80 2.04
N THR A 19 4.95 -27.56 1.55
CA THR A 19 5.03 -27.94 0.13
C THR A 19 3.76 -28.62 -0.36
N SER A 20 3.11 -29.44 0.49
CA SER A 20 1.84 -30.08 0.18
C SER A 20 0.72 -29.09 -0.12
N ASP A 21 0.66 -28.00 0.62
CA ASP A 21 -0.42 -27.01 0.52
C ASP A 21 -0.19 -26.11 -0.70
N LEU A 22 1.07 -25.71 -0.95
CA LEU A 22 1.44 -25.01 -2.18
C LEU A 22 1.09 -25.81 -3.43
N LYS A 23 1.36 -27.12 -3.44
CA LYS A 23 1.01 -27.99 -4.59
C LYS A 23 -0.50 -28.06 -4.81
N LYS A 24 -1.31 -28.11 -3.75
CA LYS A 24 -2.78 -28.15 -3.87
C LYS A 24 -3.36 -26.89 -4.50
N VAL A 25 -2.76 -25.72 -4.23
CA VAL A 25 -3.20 -24.43 -4.80
C VAL A 25 -2.43 -24.05 -6.06
N ASN A 26 -1.63 -24.94 -6.66
CA ASN A 26 -0.80 -24.66 -7.83
C ASN A 26 0.22 -23.50 -7.67
N GLY A 27 0.78 -23.33 -6.46
CA GLY A 27 1.84 -22.36 -6.21
C GLY A 27 1.43 -20.90 -6.39
N PHE A 28 2.38 -20.04 -6.76
CA PHE A 28 2.15 -18.61 -7.01
C PHE A 28 1.50 -18.38 -8.38
N SER A 29 0.59 -17.41 -8.45
CA SER A 29 -0.12 -17.08 -9.69
C SER A 29 0.75 -16.23 -10.61
N GLU A 30 1.14 -16.76 -11.77
CA GLU A 30 1.96 -16.03 -12.77
C GLU A 30 1.22 -14.88 -13.48
N SER A 31 -0.09 -14.78 -13.33
CA SER A 31 -0.93 -13.77 -13.99
C SER A 31 -0.60 -12.33 -13.58
N ASN A 32 0.07 -12.14 -12.45
CA ASN A 32 0.36 -10.84 -11.86
C ASN A 32 1.77 -10.85 -11.25
N ARG A 33 2.59 -9.83 -11.54
CA ARG A 33 3.97 -9.73 -11.05
C ARG A 33 4.10 -9.06 -9.69
N THR A 34 3.00 -8.57 -9.14
CA THR A 34 2.97 -7.88 -7.86
C THR A 34 1.80 -8.38 -7.06
N ASN A 35 1.87 -8.30 -5.73
CA ASN A 35 0.81 -8.80 -4.86
C ASN A 35 0.60 -10.33 -4.92
N GLU A 36 1.62 -11.07 -5.36
CA GLU A 36 1.61 -12.54 -5.49
C GLU A 36 1.40 -13.21 -4.12
N ASP A 37 2.14 -12.79 -3.08
CA ASP A 37 2.01 -13.32 -1.71
C ASP A 37 0.60 -13.17 -1.15
N ALA A 38 -0.01 -11.99 -1.32
CA ALA A 38 -1.35 -11.74 -0.80
C ALA A 38 -2.42 -12.54 -1.55
N GLU A 39 -2.22 -12.76 -2.86
CA GLU A 39 -3.10 -13.60 -3.68
C GLU A 39 -2.96 -15.08 -3.32
N LEU A 40 -1.73 -15.55 -3.04
CA LEU A 40 -1.48 -16.90 -2.55
C LEU A 40 -2.12 -17.12 -1.17
N ASN A 41 -1.92 -16.19 -0.23
CA ASN A 41 -2.52 -16.26 1.10
C ASN A 41 -4.05 -16.32 1.03
N LEU A 42 -4.65 -15.56 0.12
CA LEU A 42 -6.09 -15.61 -0.14
C LEU A 42 -6.54 -17.00 -0.59
N ARG A 43 -5.85 -17.59 -1.58
CA ARG A 43 -6.16 -18.95 -2.06
C ARG A 43 -5.95 -20.02 -1.01
N LEU A 44 -4.85 -19.97 -0.25
CA LEU A 44 -4.62 -20.91 0.85
C LEU A 44 -5.75 -20.88 1.88
N ARG A 45 -6.23 -19.69 2.24
CA ARG A 45 -7.37 -19.54 3.15
C ARG A 45 -8.67 -20.05 2.55
N LYS A 46 -8.94 -19.71 1.29
CA LYS A 46 -10.22 -20.03 0.65
C LYS A 46 -10.33 -21.50 0.23
N GLU A 47 -9.31 -22.01 -0.44
CA GLU A 47 -9.34 -23.33 -1.08
C GLU A 47 -9.00 -24.45 -0.08
N LEU A 48 -8.17 -24.16 0.93
CA LEU A 48 -7.73 -25.17 1.90
C LEU A 48 -8.26 -24.93 3.32
N ASN A 49 -9.10 -23.91 3.52
CA ASN A 49 -9.46 -23.42 4.86
C ASN A 49 -8.22 -23.16 5.74
N GLY A 50 -7.11 -22.78 5.08
CA GLY A 50 -5.82 -22.54 5.72
C GLY A 50 -5.86 -21.29 6.59
N LYS A 51 -4.91 -21.18 7.51
CA LYS A 51 -4.74 -20.00 8.37
C LYS A 51 -3.35 -19.43 8.18
N ILE A 52 -3.26 -18.12 8.10
CA ILE A 52 -1.98 -17.41 8.05
C ILE A 52 -1.64 -16.98 9.47
N TYR A 53 -0.49 -17.42 9.96
CA TYR A 53 0.02 -17.08 11.29
C TYR A 53 1.25 -16.19 11.14
N VAL A 54 1.24 -15.04 11.79
CA VAL A 54 2.37 -14.12 11.87
C VAL A 54 3.13 -14.43 13.15
N SER A 55 4.43 -14.66 13.02
CA SER A 55 5.34 -14.90 14.14
C SER A 55 6.44 -13.85 14.13
N PRO A 56 6.67 -13.12 15.24
CA PRO A 56 7.75 -12.14 15.34
C PRO A 56 9.14 -12.80 15.37
N SER A 57 9.22 -14.13 15.52
CA SER A 57 10.48 -14.87 15.39
C SER A 57 11.01 -14.94 13.96
N ILE A 58 10.17 -14.71 12.95
CA ILE A 58 10.55 -14.72 11.54
C ILE A 58 10.84 -13.30 11.09
N ASN A 59 12.13 -12.96 11.02
CA ASN A 59 12.60 -11.62 10.69
C ASN A 59 13.00 -11.48 9.21
N SER A 60 12.70 -10.32 8.62
CA SER A 60 13.08 -9.97 7.24
C SER A 60 13.62 -8.54 7.19
N TRP A 61 14.85 -8.38 6.72
CA TRP A 61 15.44 -7.06 6.49
C TRP A 61 14.98 -6.50 5.15
N TYR A 62 14.27 -5.37 5.19
CA TYR A 62 13.77 -4.67 4.02
C TYR A 62 14.54 -3.38 3.76
N TYR A 63 14.94 -3.18 2.51
CA TYR A 63 15.57 -1.94 2.06
C TYR A 63 14.56 -1.08 1.27
N PRO A 64 14.15 0.08 1.81
CA PRO A 64 13.22 0.97 1.11
C PRO A 64 13.84 1.59 -0.15
N ARG A 65 12.98 2.14 -1.02
CA ARG A 65 13.43 2.78 -2.26
C ARG A 65 14.19 4.07 -1.95
N LYS A 66 15.36 4.22 -2.58
CA LYS A 66 16.25 5.38 -2.43
C LYS A 66 15.75 6.67 -3.09
N SER A 67 14.64 6.64 -3.84
CA SER A 67 14.10 7.85 -4.52
C SER A 67 12.60 7.79 -4.72
N PHE A 68 11.97 8.96 -4.78
CA PHE A 68 10.53 9.10 -5.02
C PHE A 68 10.09 8.51 -6.36
N VAL A 69 10.91 8.61 -7.43
CA VAL A 69 10.59 8.00 -8.73
C VAL A 69 10.51 6.47 -8.62
N LYS A 70 11.45 5.84 -7.88
CA LYS A 70 11.44 4.39 -7.66
C LYS A 70 10.27 3.98 -6.76
N LEU A 71 9.97 4.79 -5.74
CA LEU A 71 8.81 4.57 -4.86
C LEU A 71 7.49 4.67 -5.65
N PHE A 72 7.33 5.71 -6.46
CA PHE A 72 6.18 5.91 -7.34
C PHE A 72 6.02 4.70 -8.28
N THR A 73 7.09 4.28 -8.94
CA THR A 73 7.05 3.12 -9.84
C THR A 73 6.60 1.85 -9.11
N GLN A 74 7.09 1.61 -7.89
CA GLN A 74 6.68 0.48 -7.07
C GLN A 74 5.19 0.54 -6.72
N TYR A 75 4.71 1.68 -6.22
CA TYR A 75 3.31 1.82 -5.81
C TYR A 75 2.33 1.84 -6.97
N PHE A 76 2.74 2.37 -8.13
CA PHE A 76 2.00 2.25 -9.39
C PHE A 76 1.83 0.78 -9.79
N ARG A 77 2.90 -0.01 -9.70
CA ARG A 77 2.84 -1.45 -9.93
C ARG A 77 1.92 -2.14 -8.91
N TYR A 78 2.00 -1.78 -7.63
CA TYR A 78 1.09 -2.31 -6.60
C TYR A 78 -0.37 -1.99 -6.88
N GLY A 79 -0.70 -0.77 -7.31
CA GLY A 79 -2.05 -0.40 -7.74
C GLY A 79 -2.56 -1.27 -8.88
N ARG A 80 -1.74 -1.49 -9.91
CA ARG A 80 -2.08 -2.39 -11.03
C ARG A 80 -2.34 -3.81 -10.55
N GLY A 81 -1.44 -4.34 -9.71
CA GLY A 81 -1.54 -5.69 -9.18
C GLY A 81 -2.78 -5.88 -8.31
N ARG A 82 -3.11 -4.89 -7.47
CA ARG A 82 -4.32 -4.91 -6.67
C ARG A 82 -5.58 -4.96 -7.51
N TYR A 83 -5.66 -4.21 -8.62
CA TYR A 83 -6.78 -4.31 -9.55
C TYR A 83 -6.90 -5.73 -10.13
N ILE A 84 -5.79 -6.32 -10.59
CA ILE A 84 -5.80 -7.68 -11.17
C ILE A 84 -6.27 -8.71 -10.14
N THR A 85 -5.73 -8.68 -8.92
CA THR A 85 -6.17 -9.58 -7.84
C THR A 85 -7.65 -9.36 -7.52
N ASN A 86 -8.11 -8.10 -7.44
CA ASN A 86 -9.52 -7.76 -7.20
C ASN A 86 -10.47 -8.30 -8.25
N LYS A 87 -10.07 -8.25 -9.52
CA LYS A 87 -10.88 -8.77 -10.61
C LYS A 87 -10.90 -10.31 -10.64
N LYS A 88 -9.82 -10.96 -10.21
CA LYS A 88 -9.69 -12.43 -10.20
C LYS A 88 -10.49 -13.06 -9.04
N HIS A 89 -10.52 -12.41 -7.89
CA HIS A 89 -11.10 -12.95 -6.65
C HIS A 89 -12.20 -12.03 -6.11
N ASP A 90 -13.21 -11.76 -6.92
CA ASP A 90 -14.26 -10.78 -6.58
C ASP A 90 -14.94 -11.11 -5.24
N GLY A 91 -15.13 -10.08 -4.40
CA GLY A 91 -15.73 -10.21 -3.07
C GLY A 91 -14.80 -10.60 -1.91
N ASP A 92 -13.65 -11.23 -2.15
CA ASP A 92 -12.87 -11.87 -1.07
C ASP A 92 -11.67 -11.07 -0.55
N ILE A 93 -11.51 -9.82 -1.00
CA ILE A 93 -10.33 -9.01 -0.67
C ILE A 93 -10.73 -7.88 0.29
N PRO A 94 -9.96 -7.64 1.38
CA PRO A 94 -10.27 -6.61 2.36
C PRO A 94 -10.52 -5.25 1.72
N TYR A 95 -11.61 -4.57 2.11
CA TYR A 95 -11.96 -3.23 1.60
C TYR A 95 -10.82 -2.21 1.76
N ARG A 96 -9.99 -2.35 2.80
CA ARG A 96 -8.78 -1.52 3.02
C ARG A 96 -7.82 -1.50 1.82
N SER A 97 -7.82 -2.56 1.00
CA SER A 97 -6.99 -2.62 -0.22
C SER A 97 -7.49 -1.69 -1.34
N LYS A 98 -8.79 -1.35 -1.33
CA LYS A 98 -9.42 -0.44 -2.30
C LYS A 98 -9.46 1.00 -1.79
N ALA A 99 -9.27 1.22 -0.48
CA ALA A 99 -9.43 2.52 0.16
C ALA A 99 -8.62 3.65 -0.49
N PRO A 100 -7.31 3.51 -0.83
CA PRO A 100 -6.57 4.58 -1.49
C PRO A 100 -7.16 4.99 -2.84
N PHE A 101 -7.65 4.02 -3.61
CA PHE A 101 -8.26 4.28 -4.92
C PHE A 101 -9.61 4.99 -4.77
N VAL A 102 -10.48 4.45 -3.91
CA VAL A 102 -11.83 5.00 -3.68
C VAL A 102 -11.75 6.42 -3.11
N PHE A 103 -10.88 6.66 -2.13
CA PHE A 103 -10.71 7.97 -1.53
C PHE A 103 -10.27 9.02 -2.56
N LEU A 104 -9.24 8.72 -3.37
CA LEU A 104 -8.77 9.66 -4.39
C LEU A 104 -9.77 9.83 -5.55
N SER A 105 -10.50 8.76 -5.93
CA SER A 105 -11.63 8.89 -6.88
C SER A 105 -12.70 9.84 -6.36
N PHE A 106 -13.05 9.76 -5.08
CA PHE A 106 -14.01 10.66 -4.45
C PHE A 106 -13.49 12.10 -4.43
N MET A 107 -12.22 12.32 -4.07
CA MET A 107 -11.61 13.66 -4.10
C MET A 107 -11.62 14.26 -5.51
N VAL A 108 -11.30 13.48 -6.54
CA VAL A 108 -11.35 13.94 -7.93
C VAL A 108 -12.78 14.31 -8.34
N LEU A 109 -13.76 13.45 -8.02
CA LEU A 109 -15.16 13.73 -8.31
C LEU A 109 -15.64 14.99 -7.58
N TYR A 110 -15.30 15.13 -6.31
CA TYR A 110 -15.64 16.29 -5.50
C TYR A 110 -15.06 17.59 -6.10
N GLY A 111 -13.80 17.59 -6.53
CA GLY A 111 -13.20 18.75 -7.20
C GLY A 111 -13.82 19.06 -8.56
N ILE A 112 -14.23 18.05 -9.34
CA ILE A 112 -14.94 18.26 -10.60
C ILE A 112 -16.31 18.90 -10.35
N LEU A 113 -17.05 18.39 -9.36
CA LEU A 113 -18.36 18.93 -9.01
C LEU A 113 -18.24 20.37 -8.52
N ASP A 114 -17.23 20.69 -7.71
CA ASP A 114 -17.00 22.05 -7.19
C ASP A 114 -16.66 23.04 -8.31
N LEU A 115 -15.97 22.57 -9.36
CA LEU A 115 -15.62 23.37 -10.52
C LEU A 115 -16.79 23.59 -11.48
N VAL A 116 -17.67 22.58 -11.64
CA VAL A 116 -18.75 22.58 -12.65
C VAL A 116 -20.04 23.21 -12.12
N LEU A 117 -20.32 23.06 -10.82
CA LEU A 117 -21.48 23.64 -10.19
C LEU A 117 -21.22 25.12 -9.88
N GLU A 118 -22.24 25.96 -10.01
CA GLU A 118 -22.14 27.40 -9.70
C GLU A 118 -22.01 27.67 -8.19
N GLN A 119 -22.27 26.66 -7.36
CA GLN A 119 -22.16 26.74 -5.91
C GLN A 119 -20.77 26.31 -5.45
N ASP A 120 -20.10 27.18 -4.69
CA ASP A 120 -18.87 26.83 -3.96
C ASP A 120 -19.18 25.79 -2.88
N MET A 121 -18.68 24.58 -3.08
CA MET A 121 -18.73 23.48 -2.12
C MET A 121 -17.50 23.44 -1.21
N GLY A 122 -16.48 24.24 -1.49
CA GLY A 122 -15.30 24.40 -0.64
C GLY A 122 -14.25 23.32 -0.82
N PHE A 123 -14.02 22.82 -2.05
CA PHE A 123 -13.02 21.78 -2.31
C PHE A 123 -11.63 22.18 -1.82
N ILE A 124 -11.24 23.44 -2.05
CA ILE A 124 -9.93 23.97 -1.65
C ILE A 124 -9.75 23.91 -0.13
N TYR A 125 -10.78 24.29 0.63
CA TYR A 125 -10.72 24.27 2.10
C TYR A 125 -10.59 22.84 2.64
N VAL A 126 -11.42 21.92 2.14
CA VAL A 126 -11.41 20.51 2.57
C VAL A 126 -10.10 19.82 2.19
N SER A 127 -9.65 19.98 0.94
CA SER A 127 -8.39 19.37 0.48
C SER A 127 -7.18 19.93 1.24
N THR A 128 -7.15 21.24 1.51
CA THR A 128 -6.11 21.87 2.33
C THR A 128 -6.12 21.33 3.76
N ALA A 129 -7.29 21.23 4.40
CA ALA A 129 -7.41 20.68 5.74
C ALA A 129 -6.87 19.25 5.82
N ILE A 130 -7.18 18.40 4.83
CA ILE A 130 -6.65 17.02 4.76
C ILE A 130 -5.12 17.03 4.64
N LEU A 131 -4.55 17.85 3.75
CA LEU A 131 -3.09 17.93 3.59
C LEU A 131 -2.40 18.41 4.86
N VAL A 132 -2.99 19.41 5.54
CA VAL A 132 -2.50 19.92 6.82
C VAL A 132 -2.53 18.81 7.88
N LEU A 133 -3.63 18.06 8.00
CA LEU A 133 -3.74 16.95 8.94
C LEU A 133 -2.69 15.85 8.67
N VAL A 134 -2.50 15.46 7.41
CA VAL A 134 -1.49 14.46 7.03
C VAL A 134 -0.07 14.97 7.33
N PHE A 135 0.19 16.26 7.16
CA PHE A 135 1.47 16.87 7.50
C PHE A 135 1.71 16.85 9.02
N PHE A 136 0.72 17.27 9.82
CA PHE A 136 0.82 17.20 11.29
C PHE A 136 0.97 15.76 11.79
N GLU A 137 0.30 14.79 11.19
CA GLU A 137 0.51 13.39 11.52
C GLU A 137 1.91 12.90 11.16
N SER A 138 2.47 13.38 10.05
CA SER A 138 3.86 13.07 9.67
C SER A 138 4.86 13.63 10.70
N ILE A 139 4.57 14.80 11.29
CA ILE A 139 5.35 15.37 12.40
C ILE A 139 5.19 14.53 13.67
N ARG A 140 3.94 14.23 14.07
CA ARG A 140 3.63 13.44 15.26
C ARG A 140 4.33 12.08 15.20
N PHE A 141 4.21 11.37 14.07
CA PHE A 141 4.86 10.08 13.85
C PHE A 141 6.38 10.18 13.92
N SER A 142 6.98 11.16 13.24
CA SER A 142 8.44 11.34 13.25
C SER A 142 8.97 11.64 14.65
N TYR A 143 8.22 12.38 15.46
CA TYR A 143 8.54 12.64 16.86
C TYR A 143 8.41 11.39 17.73
N GLU A 144 7.27 10.70 17.63
CA GLU A 144 6.99 9.47 18.40
C GLU A 144 8.04 8.37 18.12
N LYS A 145 8.52 8.26 16.88
CA LYS A 145 9.45 7.22 16.45
C LYS A 145 10.89 7.71 16.26
N LYS A 146 11.26 8.87 16.81
CA LYS A 146 12.57 9.51 16.58
C LYS A 146 13.76 8.61 16.94
N GLU A 147 13.65 7.84 18.03
CA GLU A 147 14.71 6.93 18.50
C GLU A 147 14.85 5.74 17.57
N TYR A 148 13.75 5.05 17.28
CA TYR A 148 13.69 3.96 16.29
C TYR A 148 14.23 4.38 14.92
N LEU A 149 13.82 5.55 14.41
CA LEU A 149 14.27 6.04 13.11
C LEU A 149 15.78 6.33 13.09
N LYS A 150 16.33 6.78 14.21
CA LYS A 150 17.75 7.07 14.36
C LYS A 150 18.59 5.81 14.57
N ASP A 151 18.09 4.84 15.32
CA ASP A 151 18.87 3.67 15.74
C ASP A 151 18.72 2.47 14.81
N GLU A 152 17.53 2.23 14.25
CA GLU A 152 17.23 1.06 13.41
C GLU A 152 17.17 1.39 11.92
N VAL A 153 16.67 2.58 11.54
CA VAL A 153 16.44 2.93 10.13
C VAL A 153 17.60 3.71 9.52
N TRP A 154 18.27 4.57 10.30
CA TRP A 154 19.36 5.39 9.80
C TRP A 154 20.65 4.59 9.67
N ALA A 155 21.00 4.26 8.43
CA ALA A 155 22.16 3.42 8.11
C ALA A 155 23.51 4.17 8.07
N SER A 156 23.56 5.47 8.33
CA SER A 156 24.79 6.27 8.32
C SER A 156 25.24 6.63 9.76
N GLU A 157 26.27 7.46 9.91
CA GLU A 157 26.78 7.86 11.22
C GLU A 157 25.67 8.50 12.07
N LYS A 158 25.52 8.05 13.32
CA LYS A 158 24.40 8.46 14.21
C LYS A 158 24.37 9.96 14.52
N ASN A 159 25.53 10.62 14.53
CA ASN A 159 25.66 12.07 14.71
C ASN A 159 25.24 12.89 13.47
N LYS A 160 25.06 12.24 12.32
CA LYS A 160 24.58 12.84 11.07
C LYS A 160 23.10 12.53 10.79
N SER A 161 22.36 12.05 11.79
CA SER A 161 20.93 11.76 11.67
C SER A 161 20.15 13.01 11.23
N PRO A 162 19.22 12.89 10.26
CA PRO A 162 18.50 14.03 9.72
C PRO A 162 17.61 14.71 10.76
N PHE A 163 17.45 16.02 10.62
CA PHE A 163 16.53 16.79 11.45
C PHE A 163 15.10 16.25 11.35
N ILE A 164 14.38 16.32 12.46
CA ILE A 164 13.03 15.76 12.56
C ILE A 164 12.04 16.38 11.58
N LEU A 165 12.18 17.68 11.29
CA LEU A 165 11.38 18.36 10.28
C LEU A 165 11.64 17.81 8.87
N SER A 166 12.90 17.51 8.55
CA SER A 166 13.27 16.89 7.27
C SER A 166 12.70 15.49 7.15
N VAL A 167 12.76 14.69 8.22
CA VAL A 167 12.14 13.36 8.27
C VAL A 167 10.62 13.46 8.10
N SER A 168 9.99 14.42 8.78
CA SER A 168 8.54 14.66 8.70
C SER A 168 8.11 15.05 7.28
N LEU A 169 8.88 15.94 6.62
CA LEU A 169 8.63 16.33 5.24
C LEU A 169 8.79 15.14 4.28
N LEU A 170 9.84 14.33 4.44
CA LEU A 170 10.05 13.14 3.61
C LEU A 170 8.94 12.09 3.84
N CYS A 171 8.48 11.93 5.08
CA CYS A 171 7.36 11.06 5.43
C CYS A 171 6.08 11.53 4.74
N PHE A 172 5.75 12.82 4.88
CA PHE A 172 4.61 13.46 4.22
C PHE A 172 4.63 13.25 2.69
N LEU A 173 5.75 13.59 2.05
CA LEU A 173 5.91 13.42 0.59
C LEU A 173 5.82 11.95 0.17
N SER A 174 6.31 11.03 1.00
CA SER A 174 6.23 9.58 0.74
C SER A 174 4.78 9.10 0.77
N LEU A 175 4.00 9.51 1.78
CA LEU A 175 2.58 9.18 1.88
C LEU A 175 1.78 9.68 0.68
N LEU A 176 2.02 10.92 0.23
CA LEU A 176 1.39 11.46 -0.97
C LEU A 176 1.78 10.67 -2.22
N THR A 177 3.08 10.40 -2.39
CA THR A 177 3.63 9.66 -3.53
C THR A 177 3.04 8.26 -3.62
N MET A 178 2.98 7.55 -2.50
CA MET A 178 2.46 6.17 -2.40
C MET A 178 0.99 6.09 -2.81
N ASN A 179 0.15 6.97 -2.24
CA ASN A 179 -1.29 6.97 -2.52
C ASN A 179 -1.59 7.39 -3.96
N LEU A 180 -0.95 8.45 -4.45
CA LEU A 180 -1.12 8.92 -5.83
C LEU A 180 -0.68 7.86 -6.84
N ALA A 181 0.50 7.28 -6.66
CA ALA A 181 1.02 6.25 -7.54
C ALA A 181 0.10 5.02 -7.56
N HIS A 182 -0.34 4.57 -6.39
CA HIS A 182 -1.27 3.44 -6.29
C HIS A 182 -2.60 3.73 -7.00
N PHE A 183 -3.19 4.91 -6.80
CA PHE A 183 -4.42 5.34 -7.48
C PHE A 183 -4.26 5.31 -9.00
N LEU A 184 -3.19 5.92 -9.52
CA LEU A 184 -2.90 5.96 -10.95
C LEU A 184 -2.67 4.57 -11.53
N GLY A 185 -1.94 3.71 -10.81
CA GLY A 185 -1.70 2.33 -11.24
C GLY A 185 -2.98 1.50 -11.30
N TYR A 186 -3.82 1.62 -10.27
CA TYR A 186 -5.11 0.93 -10.20
C TYR A 186 -6.05 1.40 -11.32
N GLY A 187 -6.18 2.71 -11.52
CA GLY A 187 -6.99 3.31 -12.59
C GLY A 187 -6.49 2.94 -13.99
N TRP A 188 -5.18 2.99 -14.22
CA TRP A 188 -4.55 2.56 -15.47
C TRP A 188 -4.91 1.12 -15.82
N GLN A 189 -4.76 0.20 -14.85
CA GLN A 189 -5.09 -1.21 -15.10
C GLN A 189 -6.59 -1.42 -15.32
N ALA A 190 -7.45 -0.66 -14.63
CA ALA A 190 -8.88 -0.70 -14.83
C ALA A 190 -9.26 -0.32 -16.27
N ILE A 191 -8.69 0.77 -16.78
CA ILE A 191 -8.86 1.24 -18.15
C ILE A 191 -8.31 0.18 -19.13
N LYS A 192 -7.04 -0.23 -18.97
CA LYS A 192 -6.39 -1.24 -19.83
C LYS A 192 -7.23 -2.52 -19.93
N SER A 193 -7.78 -3.01 -18.82
CA SER A 193 -8.54 -4.25 -18.77
C SER A 193 -9.89 -4.16 -19.50
N LYS A 194 -10.49 -2.96 -19.59
CA LYS A 194 -11.69 -2.71 -20.41
C LYS A 194 -11.37 -2.75 -21.91
N PHE A 195 -10.27 -2.12 -22.32
CA PHE A 195 -9.91 -2.00 -23.74
C PHE A 195 -9.26 -3.26 -24.33
N THR A 196 -8.41 -3.95 -23.58
CA THR A 196 -7.59 -5.05 -24.12
C THR A 196 -8.15 -6.45 -23.84
N LYS A 197 -9.21 -6.57 -23.00
CA LYS A 197 -9.70 -7.83 -22.40
C LYS A 197 -8.61 -8.68 -21.69
N ARG A 198 -7.37 -8.20 -21.57
CA ARG A 198 -6.28 -8.87 -20.86
C ARG A 198 -6.34 -8.51 -19.38
N ASN A 199 -6.61 -9.52 -18.55
CA ASN A 199 -6.64 -9.39 -17.08
C ASN A 199 -5.30 -9.78 -16.43
N SER A 200 -4.23 -9.82 -17.21
CA SER A 200 -2.87 -10.08 -16.75
C SER A 200 -2.06 -8.78 -16.68
N TRP A 201 -0.85 -8.90 -16.14
CA TRP A 201 0.14 -7.83 -16.08
C TRP A 201 0.30 -7.07 -17.42
#